data_AF-A0A6A6V949-F1
#
_entry.id   AF-A0A6A6V949-F1
#
_cell.length_a   1.000
_cell.length_b   1.000
_cell.length_c   1.000
_cell.angle_alpha   90.00
_cell.angle_beta   90.00
_cell.angle_gamma   90.00
#
_symmetry.space_group_name_H-M   'P 1'
#
loop_
_entity.id
_entity.type
_entity.pdbx_description
1 polymer ?
#
loop_
_entity_poly.entity_id
_entity_poly.type
_entity_poly.pdbx_seq_one_letter_code
_entity_poly.pdbx_strand_id
1 'polypeptide(L)'
;FGLHYSTSYQTFITHFVNEERYHPLNTLRRRILAEREKKGLWWHVTVGPGTSKARVVRTWVRRRLKNAFHESLKERGVAVDGKIVDAVRAAGPDSTIQKLIEKGQQVSLTGSIKLHGLEPMVSAKFVDVKKATGGLVDGLLENLERE
;
A
#
# COMPACT_ATOMS: atom_id res chain seq x y z
N PHE A 1 -5.25 5.17 -11.42
CA PHE A 1 -4.22 4.11 -11.24
C PHE A 1 -4.91 2.77 -11.20
N GLY A 2 -4.20 1.68 -11.49
CA GLY A 2 -4.69 0.32 -11.22
C GLY A 2 -4.42 -0.08 -9.77
N LEU A 3 -5.28 -0.93 -9.22
CA LEU A 3 -5.20 -1.46 -7.85
C LEU A 3 -5.22 -2.99 -7.89
N HIS A 4 -4.29 -3.62 -7.17
CA HIS A 4 -4.44 -5.00 -6.73
C HIS A 4 -4.40 -5.03 -5.21
N TYR A 5 -5.35 -5.73 -4.61
CA TYR A 5 -5.51 -5.84 -3.17
C TYR A 5 -5.75 -7.30 -2.78
N SER A 6 -5.20 -7.69 -1.64
CA SER A 6 -5.47 -8.96 -0.97
C SER A 6 -5.43 -8.74 0.53
N THR A 7 -6.42 -9.29 1.25
CA THR A 7 -6.44 -9.35 2.72
C THR A 7 -5.33 -10.25 3.24
N SER A 8 -5.03 -11.34 2.52
CA SER A 8 -3.87 -12.18 2.79
C SER A 8 -2.56 -11.56 2.27
N TYR A 9 -1.44 -11.86 2.95
CA TYR A 9 -0.12 -11.41 2.52
C TYR A 9 0.31 -12.09 1.21
N GLN A 10 0.24 -11.34 0.12
CA GLN A 10 0.62 -11.80 -1.21
C GLN A 10 1.68 -10.89 -1.82
N THR A 11 2.65 -11.49 -2.50
CA THR A 11 3.70 -10.74 -3.19
C THR A 11 3.24 -10.38 -4.60
N PHE A 12 2.85 -9.12 -4.82
CA PHE A 12 2.47 -8.65 -6.17
C PHE A 12 3.62 -8.08 -7.02
N ILE A 13 4.83 -7.93 -6.43
CA ILE A 13 6.07 -7.67 -7.17
C ILE A 13 6.98 -8.86 -6.97
N THR A 14 7.01 -9.73 -7.97
CA THR A 14 7.99 -10.81 -8.04
C THR A 14 9.26 -10.28 -8.72
N HIS A 15 10.41 -10.62 -8.15
CA HIS A 15 11.69 -10.32 -8.77
C HIS A 15 12.03 -11.42 -9.78
N PHE A 16 12.59 -11.09 -10.95
CA PHE A 16 12.88 -12.06 -12.01
C PHE A 16 13.70 -13.28 -11.51
N VAL A 17 14.68 -13.04 -10.63
CA VAL A 17 15.48 -14.08 -9.95
C VAL A 17 14.63 -15.15 -9.26
N ASN A 18 13.45 -14.80 -8.73
CA ASN A 18 12.56 -15.76 -8.09
C ASN A 18 11.79 -16.61 -9.10
N GLU A 19 11.55 -16.07 -10.29
CA GLU A 19 10.86 -16.75 -11.40
C GLU A 19 11.81 -17.69 -12.13
N GLU A 20 13.08 -17.30 -12.27
CA GLU A 20 14.10 -18.09 -12.95
C GLU A 20 14.73 -19.14 -12.03
N ARG A 21 14.31 -20.40 -12.20
CA ARG A 21 14.76 -21.53 -11.36
C ARG A 21 16.27 -21.77 -11.41
N TYR A 22 16.91 -21.51 -12.55
CA TYR A 22 18.34 -21.76 -12.76
C TYR A 22 19.21 -20.58 -12.35
N HIS A 23 18.62 -19.47 -11.89
CA HIS A 23 19.40 -18.34 -11.42
C HIS A 23 20.14 -18.74 -10.12
N PRO A 24 21.46 -18.49 -10.01
CA PRO A 24 22.26 -18.97 -8.87
C PRO A 24 21.76 -18.44 -7.52
N LEU A 25 21.12 -17.26 -7.52
CA LEU A 25 20.52 -16.64 -6.32
C LEU A 25 19.04 -17.01 -6.06
N ASN A 26 18.42 -17.87 -6.87
CA ASN A 26 16.99 -18.19 -6.75
C ASN A 26 16.64 -18.75 -5.37
N THR A 27 17.41 -19.73 -4.89
CA THR A 27 17.19 -20.41 -3.61
C THR A 27 17.23 -19.44 -2.44
N LEU A 28 18.27 -18.60 -2.38
CA LEU A 28 18.44 -17.58 -1.35
C LEU A 28 17.29 -16.57 -1.36
N ARG A 29 16.91 -16.05 -2.54
CA ARG A 29 15.86 -15.04 -2.63
C ARG A 29 14.47 -15.59 -2.32
N ARG A 30 14.17 -16.83 -2.70
CA ARG A 30 12.92 -17.50 -2.32
C ARG A 30 12.83 -17.68 -0.81
N ARG A 31 13.92 -18.04 -0.15
CA ARG A 31 13.99 -18.13 1.30
C ARG A 31 13.72 -16.78 1.97
N ILE A 32 14.40 -15.72 1.53
CA ILE A 32 14.17 -14.34 2.04
C ILE A 32 12.71 -13.93 1.85
N LEU A 33 12.09 -14.27 0.71
CA LEU A 33 10.70 -13.97 0.46
C LEU A 33 9.75 -14.73 1.39
N ALA A 34 10.04 -16.00 1.66
CA ALA A 34 9.25 -16.83 2.57
C ALA A 34 9.38 -16.39 4.04
N GLU A 35 10.57 -15.95 4.44
CA GLU A 35 10.88 -15.46 5.79
C GLU A 35 10.44 -14.01 6.02
N ARG A 36 9.93 -13.31 5.00
CA ARG A 36 9.49 -11.92 5.11
C ARG A 36 8.38 -11.79 6.17
N GLU A 37 8.62 -10.94 7.17
CA GLU A 37 7.67 -10.72 8.25
C GLU A 37 6.32 -10.21 7.77
N LYS A 38 5.27 -10.99 8.06
CA LYS A 38 3.86 -10.68 7.76
C LYS A 38 3.28 -9.72 8.80
N LYS A 39 3.85 -8.51 8.86
CA LYS A 39 3.43 -7.45 9.77
C LYS A 39 2.98 -6.22 9.00
N GLY A 40 1.87 -5.63 9.42
CA GLY A 40 1.30 -4.41 8.86
C GLY A 40 0.88 -4.55 7.41
N LEU A 41 0.87 -3.42 6.70
CA LEU A 41 0.40 -3.34 5.32
C LEU A 41 1.56 -3.46 4.33
N TRP A 42 1.55 -4.50 3.50
CA TRP A 42 2.52 -4.66 2.43
C TRP A 42 2.07 -3.91 1.18
N TRP A 43 2.44 -2.64 1.06
CA TRP A 43 2.07 -1.84 -0.11
C TRP A 43 3.27 -1.42 -0.97
N HIS A 44 3.01 -1.19 -2.26
CA HIS A 44 4.01 -0.70 -3.18
C HIS A 44 3.39 0.01 -4.39
N VAL A 45 4.19 0.89 -4.99
CA VAL A 45 3.82 1.62 -6.20
C VAL A 45 4.72 1.22 -7.35
N THR A 46 4.10 0.81 -8.45
CA THR A 46 4.75 0.43 -9.71
C THR A 46 4.33 1.35 -10.85
N VAL A 47 5.18 1.49 -11.85
CA VAL A 47 4.91 2.21 -13.10
C VAL A 47 5.56 1.44 -14.23
N GLY A 48 4.86 1.30 -15.35
CA GLY A 48 5.33 0.55 -16.51
C GLY A 48 5.72 1.46 -17.68
N PRO A 49 6.38 0.93 -18.72
CA PRO A 49 6.57 1.65 -19.99
C PRO A 49 5.25 2.10 -20.64
N GLY A 50 4.13 1.45 -20.30
CA GLY A 50 2.79 1.85 -20.73
C GLY A 50 2.27 3.15 -20.11
N THR A 51 2.90 3.66 -19.04
CA THR A 51 2.55 4.98 -18.48
C THR A 51 3.13 6.13 -19.32
N SER A 52 4.38 5.98 -19.75
CA SER A 52 5.11 6.93 -20.60
C SER A 52 6.43 6.31 -21.04
N LYS A 53 6.89 6.60 -22.25
CA LYS A 53 8.22 6.18 -22.74
C LYS A 53 9.34 6.86 -21.93
N ALA A 54 9.14 8.12 -21.58
CA ALA A 54 10.12 8.90 -20.82
C ALA A 54 10.27 8.40 -19.38
N ARG A 55 11.50 8.04 -18.99
CA ARG A 55 11.81 7.58 -17.62
C ARG A 55 11.48 8.64 -16.56
N VAL A 56 11.75 9.92 -16.86
CA VAL A 56 11.48 11.04 -15.94
C VAL A 56 10.00 11.12 -15.59
N VAL A 57 9.13 11.02 -16.60
CA VAL A 57 7.67 11.02 -16.42
C VAL A 57 7.22 9.82 -15.58
N ARG A 58 7.74 8.61 -15.85
CA ARG A 58 7.43 7.41 -15.04
C ARG A 58 7.84 7.59 -13.57
N THR A 59 9.05 8.06 -13.33
CA THR A 59 9.55 8.33 -11.97
C THR A 59 8.68 9.38 -11.27
N TRP A 60 8.29 10.43 -11.98
CA TRP A 60 7.41 11.47 -11.46
C TRP A 60 6.02 10.93 -11.08
N VAL A 61 5.37 10.16 -11.96
CA VAL A 61 4.08 9.52 -11.67
C VAL A 61 4.19 8.58 -10.46
N ARG A 62 5.26 7.78 -10.38
CA ARG A 62 5.49 6.86 -9.24
C ARG A 62 5.60 7.63 -7.92
N ARG A 63 6.42 8.68 -7.89
CA ARG A 63 6.60 9.54 -6.71
C ARG A 63 5.29 10.18 -6.31
N ARG A 64 4.55 10.72 -7.27
CA ARG A 64 3.27 11.38 -7.05
C ARG A 64 2.23 10.45 -6.42
N LEU A 65 2.06 9.25 -6.98
CA LEU A 65 1.14 8.25 -6.45
C LEU A 65 1.57 7.76 -5.06
N LYS A 66 2.87 7.54 -4.85
CA LYS A 66 3.42 7.18 -3.53
C LYS A 66 3.12 8.26 -2.48
N ASN A 67 3.36 9.52 -2.83
CA ASN A 67 3.13 10.64 -1.92
C ASN A 67 1.65 10.82 -1.62
N ALA A 68 0.78 10.76 -2.63
CA ALA A 68 -0.67 10.85 -2.44
C ALA A 68 -1.19 9.78 -1.48
N PHE A 69 -0.76 8.52 -1.65
CA PHE A 69 -1.14 7.42 -0.76
C PHE A 69 -0.58 7.60 0.66
N HIS A 70 0.69 7.99 0.79
CA HIS A 70 1.31 8.24 2.08
C HIS A 70 0.65 9.41 2.84
N GLU A 71 0.34 10.52 2.16
CA GLU A 71 -0.41 11.62 2.75
C GLU A 71 -1.80 11.19 3.19
N SER A 72 -2.49 10.39 2.36
CA SER A 72 -3.84 9.89 2.68
C SER A 72 -3.85 9.02 3.94
N LEU A 73 -2.83 8.16 4.13
CA LEU A 73 -2.64 7.37 5.34
C LEU A 73 -2.40 8.27 6.55
N LYS A 74 -1.48 9.22 6.42
CA LYS A 74 -1.09 10.13 7.52
C LYS A 74 -2.26 11.01 7.98
N GLU A 75 -3.08 11.49 7.05
CA GLU A 75 -4.28 12.30 7.35
C GLU A 75 -5.28 11.52 8.22
N ARG A 76 -5.35 10.20 8.04
CA ARG A 76 -6.23 9.29 8.80
C ARG A 76 -5.56 8.69 10.02
N GLY A 77 -4.40 9.22 10.45
CA GLY A 77 -3.72 8.71 11.63
C GLY A 77 -3.06 7.34 11.45
N VAL A 78 -2.80 6.92 10.20
CA VAL A 78 -2.17 5.64 9.89
C VAL A 78 -0.71 5.85 9.46
N ALA A 79 0.19 5.07 10.04
CA ALA A 79 1.60 5.05 9.67
C ALA A 79 1.83 4.40 8.29
N VAL A 80 3.03 4.61 7.74
CA VAL A 80 3.44 4.06 6.44
C VAL A 80 3.34 2.53 6.39
N ASP A 81 3.62 1.86 7.51
CA ASP A 81 3.56 0.41 7.65
C ASP A 81 2.13 -0.10 7.92
N GLY A 82 1.12 0.76 7.88
CA GLY A 82 -0.28 0.42 8.11
C GLY A 82 -0.69 0.39 9.59
N LYS A 83 0.22 0.68 10.53
CA LYS A 83 -0.13 0.76 11.95
C LYS A 83 -1.01 1.98 12.22
N ILE A 84 -2.01 1.80 13.06
CA ILE A 84 -2.88 2.90 13.48
C ILE A 84 -2.19 3.62 14.64
N VAL A 85 -1.90 4.90 14.44
CA VAL A 85 -1.22 5.78 15.40
C VAL A 85 -2.22 6.70 16.11
N ASP A 86 -3.31 7.06 15.43
CA ASP A 86 -4.38 7.89 15.97
C ASP A 86 -5.73 7.29 15.57
N ALA A 87 -6.35 6.54 16.48
CA ALA A 87 -7.60 5.83 16.21
C ALA A 87 -8.80 6.77 16.06
N VAL A 88 -8.81 7.90 16.78
CA VAL A 88 -9.87 8.91 16.64
C VAL A 88 -9.90 9.46 15.22
N ARG A 89 -8.72 9.69 14.61
CA ARG A 89 -8.65 10.09 13.20
C ARG A 89 -8.92 8.97 12.21
N ALA A 90 -8.57 7.74 12.56
CA ALA A 90 -8.73 6.60 11.66
C ALA A 90 -10.19 6.15 11.55
N ALA A 91 -10.93 6.17 12.65
CA ALA A 91 -12.21 5.49 12.76
C ALA A 91 -13.25 6.25 13.63
N GLY A 92 -12.84 7.34 14.27
CA GLY A 92 -13.70 8.12 15.15
C GLY A 92 -13.62 7.69 16.62
N PRO A 93 -14.20 8.51 17.52
CA PRO A 93 -14.04 8.36 18.97
C PRO A 93 -14.69 7.10 19.55
N ASP A 94 -15.76 6.58 18.95
CA ASP A 94 -16.51 5.41 19.47
C ASP A 94 -16.20 4.09 18.75
N SER A 95 -15.18 4.09 17.89
CA SER A 95 -14.84 2.96 17.03
C SER A 95 -14.34 1.74 17.80
N THR A 96 -14.49 0.56 17.21
CA THR A 96 -13.90 -0.69 17.73
C THR A 96 -12.37 -0.55 17.84
N ILE A 97 -11.75 0.14 16.87
CA ILE A 97 -10.30 0.37 16.82
C ILE A 97 -9.83 1.18 18.04
N GLN A 98 -10.55 2.24 18.40
CA GLN A 98 -10.23 3.06 19.58
C GLN A 98 -10.28 2.21 20.86
N LYS A 99 -11.32 1.39 21.02
CA LYS A 99 -11.48 0.50 22.19
C LYS A 99 -10.37 -0.55 22.29
N LEU A 100 -9.87 -1.06 21.17
CA LEU A 100 -8.76 -2.02 21.16
C LEU A 100 -7.43 -1.35 21.55
N ILE A 101 -7.19 -0.14 21.06
CA ILE A 101 -5.99 0.63 21.42
C ILE A 101 -6.01 1.05 22.89
N GLU A 102 -7.17 1.44 23.44
CA GLU A 102 -7.32 1.74 24.87
C GLU A 102 -7.06 0.52 25.76
N LYS A 103 -7.35 -0.69 25.27
CA LYS A 103 -6.99 -1.95 25.92
C LYS A 103 -5.51 -2.32 25.74
N GLY A 104 -4.69 -1.43 25.15
CA GLY A 104 -3.26 -1.64 24.90
C GLY A 104 -2.95 -2.56 23.72
N GLN A 105 -3.95 -2.89 22.88
CA GLN A 105 -3.71 -3.71 21.69
C GLN A 105 -3.23 -2.85 20.51
N GLN A 106 -2.21 -3.36 19.81
CA GLN A 106 -1.74 -2.72 18.59
C GLN A 106 -2.62 -3.16 17.41
N VAL A 107 -3.29 -2.19 16.79
CA VAL A 107 -4.12 -2.42 15.60
C VAL A 107 -3.39 -1.91 14.36
N SER A 108 -3.40 -2.69 13.28
CA SER A 108 -2.79 -2.31 12.01
C SER A 108 -3.62 -2.80 10.84
N LEU A 109 -3.65 -2.02 9.76
CA LEU A 109 -4.05 -2.52 8.44
C LEU A 109 -3.13 -3.68 8.06
N THR A 110 -3.73 -4.78 7.61
CA THR A 110 -3.00 -5.98 7.18
C THR A 110 -3.24 -6.27 5.69
N GLY A 111 -2.44 -7.18 5.15
CA GLY A 111 -2.57 -7.64 3.77
C GLY A 111 -1.61 -6.95 2.81
N SER A 112 -1.95 -6.95 1.54
CA SER A 112 -1.06 -6.50 0.46
C SER A 112 -1.77 -5.61 -0.55
N ILE A 113 -1.07 -4.56 -1.00
CA ILE A 113 -1.57 -3.58 -1.97
C ILE A 113 -0.51 -3.31 -3.04
N LYS A 114 -0.93 -3.33 -4.30
CA LYS A 114 -0.17 -2.83 -5.44
C LYS A 114 -0.92 -1.69 -6.10
N LEU A 115 -0.30 -0.52 -6.11
CA LEU A 115 -0.75 0.61 -6.92
C LEU A 115 0.06 0.66 -8.20
N HIS A 116 -0.61 0.67 -9.35
CA HIS A 116 0.03 0.77 -10.66
C HIS A 116 -0.31 2.10 -11.34
N GLY A 117 0.70 2.92 -11.62
CA GLY A 117 0.51 4.16 -12.36
C GLY A 117 0.14 3.89 -13.82
N LEU A 118 -0.95 4.49 -14.27
CA LEU A 118 -1.45 4.38 -15.66
C LEU A 118 -1.23 5.69 -16.40
N GLU A 119 -1.23 5.65 -17.74
CA GLU A 119 -1.04 6.83 -18.60
C GLU A 119 -1.92 8.04 -18.21
N PRO A 120 -3.23 7.89 -17.86
CA PRO A 120 -4.06 9.05 -17.46
C PRO A 120 -3.55 9.80 -16.21
N MET A 121 -2.65 9.20 -15.42
CA MET A 121 -2.06 9.89 -14.27
C MET A 121 -1.05 10.96 -14.65
N VAL A 122 -0.56 10.95 -15.89
CA VAL A 122 0.40 11.96 -16.35
C VAL A 122 -0.26 13.34 -16.35
N SER A 123 -1.50 13.43 -16.82
CA SER A 123 -2.27 14.68 -16.89
C SER A 123 -3.17 14.95 -15.69
N ALA A 124 -3.50 13.93 -14.88
CA ALA A 124 -4.36 14.08 -13.70
C ALA A 124 -3.85 15.17 -12.73
N LYS A 125 -4.75 15.87 -12.02
CA LYS A 125 -4.34 16.80 -10.96
C LYS A 125 -4.00 16.03 -9.69
N PHE A 126 -3.13 16.61 -8.85
CA PHE A 126 -2.67 15.90 -7.64
C PHE A 126 -3.81 15.73 -6.64
N VAL A 127 -4.70 16.74 -6.57
CA VAL A 127 -5.92 16.71 -5.76
C VAL A 127 -6.79 15.50 -6.11
N ASP A 128 -6.96 15.21 -7.40
CA ASP A 128 -7.78 14.08 -7.85
C ASP A 128 -7.12 12.74 -7.47
N VAL A 129 -5.80 12.63 -7.63
CA VAL A 129 -5.04 11.45 -7.23
C VAL A 129 -5.14 11.23 -5.72
N LYS A 130 -5.02 12.30 -4.93
CA LYS A 130 -5.14 12.27 -3.47
C LYS A 130 -6.54 11.89 -3.02
N LYS A 131 -7.58 12.41 -3.67
CA LYS A 131 -8.97 12.03 -3.42
C LYS A 131 -9.20 10.55 -3.67
N ALA A 132 -8.69 10.03 -4.79
CA ALA A 132 -8.80 8.61 -5.13
C ALA A 132 -8.03 7.70 -4.16
N THR A 133 -6.82 8.09 -3.74
CA THR A 133 -6.08 7.33 -2.71
C THR A 133 -6.71 7.44 -1.33
N GLY A 134 -7.35 8.58 -1.02
CA GLY A 134 -8.11 8.78 0.21
C GLY A 134 -9.24 7.77 0.34
N GLY A 135 -10.11 7.69 -0.67
CA GLY A 135 -11.22 6.72 -0.68
C GLY A 135 -10.76 5.27 -0.61
N LEU A 136 -9.57 4.94 -1.13
CA LEU A 136 -8.97 3.62 -0.94
C LEU A 136 -8.62 3.36 0.53
N VAL A 137 -8.02 4.33 1.23
CA VAL A 137 -7.68 4.16 2.65
C VAL A 137 -8.95 4.11 3.51
N ASP A 138 -9.96 4.92 3.19
CA ASP A 138 -11.27 4.86 3.85
C ASP A 138 -11.85 3.45 3.78
N GLY A 139 -11.90 2.85 2.57
CA GLY A 139 -12.38 1.49 2.41
C GLY A 139 -11.56 0.42 3.14
N LEU A 140 -10.25 0.63 3.33
CA LEU A 140 -9.42 -0.28 4.13
C LEU A 140 -9.74 -0.19 5.62
N LEU A 141 -9.99 1.02 6.12
CA LEU A 141 -10.35 1.25 7.52
C LEU A 141 -11.75 0.72 7.81
N GLU A 142 -12.72 0.96 6.92
CA GLU A 142 -14.07 0.39 7.06
C GLU A 142 -14.07 -1.14 7.06
N ASN A 143 -13.24 -1.78 6.22
CA ASN A 143 -13.12 -3.23 6.23
C ASN A 143 -12.53 -3.75 7.55
N LEU A 144 -11.56 -3.03 8.12
CA LEU A 144 -10.97 -3.38 9.41
C LEU A 144 -11.97 -3.23 10.57
N GLU A 145 -12.91 -2.28 10.49
CA GLU A 145 -13.96 -2.13 11.50
C GLU A 145 -15.03 -3.23 11.45
N ARG A 146 -15.18 -3.90 10.31
CA ARG A 146 -16.17 -4.97 10.10
C ARG A 146 -15.67 -6.35 10.50
N GLU A 147 -14.36 -6.53 10.59
CA GLU A 147 -13.70 -7.76 11.08
C GLU A 147 -13.76 -7.83 12.63
#